data_AF-A0A8I6RG59-F1
#
_entry.id   AF-A0A8I6RG59-F1
#
_cell.length_a   1.000
_cell.length_b   1.000
_cell.length_c   1.000
_cell.angle_alpha   90.00
_cell.angle_beta   90.00
_cell.angle_gamma   90.00
#
_symmetry.space_group_name_H-M   'P 1'
#
loop_
_entity.id
_entity.type
_entity.pdbx_description
1 polymer ?
#
loop_
_entity_poly.entity_id
_entity_poly.type
_entity_poly.pdbx_seq_one_letter_code
_entity_poly.pdbx_strand_id
1 'polypeptide(L)'
;MVPSMKQAGEPDETGQQSGFECQREEMSRKNVLYPFVFFILLPSLSSTETMPDSLSNYFPEINDDLTKVTWAHGVNSREKLQRELNGSAMMIEADVVLGTLIGDRSQQLIPIMAHPPENTSDLSLEMFIVMFLDSQAAKGMKLDFKSREAFSASENILEEHLINTSYQFEYPIWLNADIIRGPVNSKKEPVDPDFFLSACVTKFPIAMPSVGWTTEYGNGIDTGSYTPEIISDMTEALNRNLVVKPVTFAVRAGLAAQSYDALTNLIGSSVPGTTLTIWCSSPNDVTDMVLLRKLIDDIGVDKVYLDLPPDMMEALKSSAGNLIGKCALIAATTLLALGKYGLQQ
;
A
#
# COMPACT_ATOMS: atom_id res chain seq x y z
N MET A 1 -44.58 37.43 -40.49
CA MET A 1 -44.75 38.86 -40.80
C MET A 1 -43.46 39.58 -40.42
N VAL A 2 -42.65 39.88 -41.44
CA VAL A 2 -41.66 41.00 -41.50
C VAL A 2 -42.41 42.11 -42.30
N PRO A 3 -42.09 43.43 -42.34
CA PRO A 3 -40.83 44.15 -42.06
C PRO A 3 -40.94 45.54 -41.36
N SER A 4 -39.79 46.12 -40.99
CA SER A 4 -39.26 47.39 -41.55
C SER A 4 -37.83 47.59 -41.02
N MET A 5 -36.75 47.39 -41.79
CA MET A 5 -36.10 48.32 -42.76
C MET A 5 -35.78 49.71 -42.17
N LYS A 6 -34.62 50.36 -42.37
CA LYS A 6 -33.29 50.08 -42.99
C LYS A 6 -32.42 51.35 -42.76
N GLN A 7 -31.08 51.19 -42.68
CA GLN A 7 -29.95 51.96 -43.29
C GLN A 7 -30.02 53.51 -43.45
N ALA A 8 -28.96 54.34 -43.45
CA ALA A 8 -27.50 54.22 -43.55
C ALA A 8 -26.87 55.63 -43.30
N GLY A 9 -25.54 55.70 -43.18
CA GLY A 9 -24.76 56.89 -43.59
C GLY A 9 -23.52 57.21 -42.73
N GLU A 10 -22.35 56.74 -43.15
CA GLU A 10 -21.04 57.37 -42.87
C GLU A 10 -20.79 58.51 -43.87
N PRO A 11 -19.90 59.47 -43.54
CA PRO A 11 -18.60 59.47 -44.23
C PRO A 11 -17.38 59.90 -43.37
N ASP A 12 -16.31 59.12 -43.51
CA ASP A 12 -14.97 59.45 -44.00
C ASP A 12 -14.08 60.58 -43.40
N GLU A 13 -12.90 60.10 -42.95
CA GLU A 13 -11.54 60.45 -43.39
C GLU A 13 -10.68 61.58 -42.75
N THR A 14 -9.45 61.13 -42.43
CA THR A 14 -8.13 61.81 -42.35
C THR A 14 -7.65 62.44 -41.04
N GLY A 15 -6.48 61.95 -40.56
CA GLY A 15 -5.76 62.49 -39.41
C GLY A 15 -4.58 61.62 -38.96
N GLN A 16 -3.51 61.64 -39.75
CA GLN A 16 -2.24 60.93 -39.60
C GLN A 16 -1.39 61.52 -38.45
N GLN A 17 -0.77 60.69 -37.57
CA GLN A 17 0.68 60.71 -37.22
C GLN A 17 1.05 59.94 -35.92
N SER A 18 1.98 58.99 -36.11
CA SER A 18 3.15 58.60 -35.27
C SER A 18 3.05 58.53 -33.73
N GLY A 19 3.55 57.51 -33.02
CA GLY A 19 4.50 56.46 -33.36
C GLY A 19 4.95 55.73 -32.07
N PHE A 20 5.80 54.71 -32.25
CA PHE A 20 6.45 53.82 -31.27
C PHE A 20 5.74 52.51 -30.89
N GLU A 21 5.82 51.55 -31.82
CA GLU A 21 6.62 50.31 -31.67
C GLU A 21 6.79 49.70 -30.27
N CYS A 22 6.16 48.54 -30.05
CA CYS A 22 6.84 47.35 -29.56
C CYS A 22 6.07 46.10 -30.01
N GLN A 23 6.71 45.28 -30.83
CA GLN A 23 6.15 44.08 -31.45
C GLN A 23 5.71 43.06 -30.39
N ARG A 24 4.49 42.54 -30.57
CA ARG A 24 3.94 41.40 -29.84
C ARG A 24 3.96 40.23 -30.82
N GLU A 25 5.00 39.40 -30.77
CA GLU A 25 5.03 38.12 -31.48
C GLU A 25 4.26 37.08 -30.65
N GLU A 26 3.18 36.56 -31.24
CA GLU A 26 2.57 35.30 -30.84
C GLU A 26 3.55 34.15 -31.13
N MET A 27 3.94 33.40 -30.10
CA MET A 27 4.58 32.10 -30.30
C MET A 27 3.75 31.00 -29.66
N SER A 28 2.98 30.37 -30.55
CA SER A 28 2.58 28.96 -30.59
C SER A 28 2.91 28.10 -29.37
N ARG A 29 1.84 27.56 -28.78
CA ARG A 29 1.83 26.43 -27.84
C ARG A 29 2.61 25.24 -28.41
N LYS A 30 3.61 24.79 -27.67
CA LYS A 30 3.95 23.39 -27.37
C LYS A 30 5.34 23.38 -26.72
N ASN A 31 5.38 23.24 -25.40
CA ASN A 31 6.53 22.67 -24.70
C ASN A 31 6.02 22.02 -23.41
N VAL A 32 6.25 20.71 -23.33
CA VAL A 32 6.03 19.85 -22.16
C VAL A 32 6.99 20.33 -21.07
N LEU A 33 6.46 20.81 -19.96
CA LEU A 33 7.22 21.17 -18.78
C LEU A 33 7.05 20.04 -17.75
N TYR A 34 8.07 19.22 -17.56
CA TYR A 34 8.18 18.38 -16.37
C TYR A 34 8.17 19.30 -15.15
N PRO A 35 7.32 19.08 -14.13
CA PRO A 35 7.34 19.95 -12.96
C PRO A 35 8.65 19.69 -12.21
N PHE A 36 9.46 20.74 -12.10
CA PHE A 36 10.60 20.81 -11.21
C PHE A 36 10.13 20.58 -9.77
N VAL A 37 10.70 19.57 -9.11
CA VAL A 37 10.58 19.37 -7.66
C VAL A 37 11.25 20.56 -6.97
N PHE A 38 10.46 21.42 -6.31
CA PHE A 38 10.99 22.44 -5.43
C PHE A 38 11.45 21.76 -4.13
N PHE A 39 12.76 21.52 -3.99
CA PHE A 39 13.36 21.31 -2.67
C PHE A 39 13.38 22.66 -1.95
N ILE A 40 12.40 22.91 -1.09
CA ILE A 40 12.52 23.96 -0.08
C ILE A 40 13.55 23.44 0.94
N LEU A 41 14.75 24.01 0.92
CA LEU A 41 15.76 23.86 1.98
C LEU A 41 15.21 24.50 3.26
N LEU A 42 14.49 23.71 4.06
CA LEU A 42 14.21 24.03 5.45
C LEU A 42 15.52 23.88 6.25
N PRO A 43 15.86 24.83 7.14
CA PRO A 43 17.00 24.66 8.04
C PRO A 43 16.79 23.40 8.87
N SER A 44 17.82 22.55 8.91
CA SER A 44 17.81 21.26 9.61
C SER A 44 17.52 21.46 11.10
N LEU A 45 16.25 21.30 11.50
CA LEU A 45 15.99 20.76 12.82
C LEU A 45 16.40 19.30 12.74
N SER A 46 17.53 18.97 13.37
CA SER A 46 17.85 17.60 13.74
C SER A 46 16.90 17.16 14.85
N SER A 47 15.62 16.98 14.55
CA SER A 47 14.83 15.99 15.24
C SER A 47 15.34 14.65 14.73
N THR A 48 15.98 13.87 15.60
CA THR A 48 15.97 12.42 15.46
C THR A 48 14.52 12.01 15.63
N GLU A 49 13.70 12.19 14.59
CA GLU A 49 12.46 11.45 14.48
C GLU A 49 12.90 10.01 14.37
N THR A 50 12.83 9.30 15.49
CA THR A 50 12.93 7.85 15.54
C THR A 50 11.84 7.35 14.61
N MET A 51 12.24 7.04 13.38
CA MET A 51 11.46 6.25 12.45
C MET A 51 10.89 5.08 13.26
N PRO A 52 9.62 4.70 13.07
CA PRO A 52 9.08 3.53 13.76
C PRO A 52 10.08 2.39 13.58
N ASP A 53 10.51 1.82 14.70
CA ASP A 53 11.51 0.77 14.71
C ASP A 53 11.14 -0.25 13.64
N SER A 54 12.09 -0.53 12.74
CA SER A 54 11.83 -1.48 11.66
C SER A 54 11.37 -2.81 12.27
N LEU A 55 10.50 -3.56 11.57
CA LEU A 55 10.08 -4.87 12.10
C LEU A 55 11.28 -5.79 12.37
N SER A 56 12.42 -5.61 11.68
CA SER A 56 13.68 -6.29 11.99
C SER A 56 14.24 -5.96 13.38
N ASN A 57 14.08 -4.73 13.88
CA ASN A 57 14.51 -4.37 15.24
C ASN A 57 13.66 -5.07 16.29
N TYR A 58 12.35 -5.18 16.02
CA TYR A 58 11.40 -5.80 16.94
C TYR A 58 11.47 -7.33 16.91
N PHE A 59 11.67 -7.93 15.73
CA PHE A 59 11.83 -9.36 15.50
C PHE A 59 13.24 -9.67 14.96
N PRO A 60 14.30 -9.59 15.78
CA PRO A 60 15.68 -9.77 15.32
C PRO A 60 15.93 -11.14 14.68
N GLU A 61 15.13 -12.16 14.99
CA GLU A 61 15.19 -13.50 14.40
C GLU A 61 14.96 -13.52 12.89
N ILE A 62 14.29 -12.51 12.30
CA ILE A 62 14.09 -12.46 10.85
C ILE A 62 15.39 -12.14 10.10
N ASN A 63 16.38 -11.53 10.77
CA ASN A 63 17.68 -11.15 10.21
C ASN A 63 17.56 -10.34 8.91
N ASP A 64 16.80 -9.24 8.95
CA ASP A 64 16.51 -8.35 7.82
C ASP A 64 15.84 -8.99 6.60
N ASP A 65 15.38 -10.23 6.74
CA ASP A 65 14.56 -10.92 5.74
C ASP A 65 13.09 -10.78 6.12
N LEU A 66 12.43 -9.74 5.59
CA LEU A 66 11.03 -9.42 5.86
C LEU A 66 10.07 -10.51 5.37
N THR A 67 10.52 -11.39 4.45
CA THR A 67 9.70 -12.51 3.96
C THR A 67 9.49 -13.59 5.02
N LYS A 68 10.22 -13.54 6.14
CA LYS A 68 10.06 -14.42 7.30
C LYS A 68 9.01 -13.96 8.30
N VAL A 69 8.53 -12.71 8.20
CA VAL A 69 7.45 -12.23 9.07
C VAL A 69 6.20 -13.06 8.82
N THR A 70 5.65 -13.65 9.89
CA THR A 70 4.46 -14.50 9.83
C THR A 70 3.21 -13.74 10.27
N TRP A 71 2.09 -14.07 9.63
CA TRP A 71 0.82 -13.35 9.78
C TRP A 71 -0.27 -14.28 10.28
N ALA A 72 -1.02 -13.83 11.28
CA ALA A 72 -2.34 -14.35 11.58
C ALA A 72 -3.37 -13.45 10.88
N HIS A 73 -3.92 -13.92 9.77
CA HIS A 73 -4.85 -13.16 8.92
C HIS A 73 -6.30 -13.28 9.40
N GLY A 74 -7.08 -12.20 9.37
CA GLY A 74 -8.51 -12.14 9.64
C GLY A 74 -8.88 -12.56 11.06
N VAL A 75 -8.19 -12.03 12.08
CA VAL A 75 -8.39 -12.36 13.50
C VAL A 75 -9.61 -11.62 14.06
N ASN A 76 -10.78 -12.01 13.55
CA ASN A 76 -12.04 -11.28 13.73
C ASN A 76 -12.98 -11.83 14.81
N SER A 77 -12.48 -12.65 15.72
CA SER A 77 -13.28 -13.18 16.83
C SER A 77 -12.45 -13.31 18.09
N ARG A 78 -13.12 -13.27 19.24
CA ARG A 78 -12.45 -13.38 20.55
C ARG A 78 -11.67 -14.69 20.67
N GLU A 79 -12.26 -15.80 20.21
CA GLU A 79 -11.62 -17.12 20.20
C GLU A 79 -10.34 -17.12 19.36
N LYS A 80 -10.41 -16.57 18.14
CA LYS A 80 -9.26 -16.53 17.25
C LYS A 80 -8.17 -15.61 17.82
N LEU A 81 -8.52 -14.45 18.36
CA LEU A 81 -7.54 -13.57 19.01
C LEU A 81 -6.82 -14.29 20.16
N GLN A 82 -7.54 -14.96 21.05
CA GLN A 82 -6.92 -15.72 22.14
C GLN A 82 -5.97 -16.82 21.64
N ARG A 83 -6.34 -17.50 20.55
CA ARG A 83 -5.48 -18.50 19.93
C ARG A 83 -4.20 -17.89 19.39
N GLU A 84 -4.30 -16.80 18.63
CA GLU A 84 -3.16 -16.20 17.93
C GLU A 84 -2.23 -15.41 18.85
N LEU A 85 -2.74 -14.87 19.96
CA LEU A 85 -1.92 -14.30 21.05
C LEU A 85 -1.02 -15.36 21.69
N ASN A 86 -1.46 -16.62 21.74
CA ASN A 86 -0.65 -17.77 22.19
C ASN A 86 0.04 -18.51 21.04
N GLY A 87 -0.19 -18.07 19.80
CA GLY A 87 0.33 -18.70 18.59
C GLY A 87 1.72 -18.21 18.19
N SER A 88 2.23 -18.71 17.07
CA SER A 88 3.56 -18.38 16.54
C SER A 88 3.58 -17.24 15.50
N ALA A 89 2.42 -16.69 15.14
CA ALA A 89 2.35 -15.53 14.25
C ALA A 89 3.04 -14.30 14.87
N MET A 90 3.86 -13.60 14.11
CA MET A 90 4.53 -12.37 14.53
C MET A 90 3.58 -11.17 14.49
N MET A 91 2.77 -11.09 13.43
CA MET A 91 1.80 -10.01 13.22
C MET A 91 0.37 -10.57 13.29
N ILE A 92 -0.49 -9.90 14.05
CA ILE A 92 -1.93 -10.18 14.11
C ILE A 92 -2.64 -9.15 13.24
N GLU A 93 -3.26 -9.60 12.16
CA GLU A 93 -4.10 -8.78 11.29
C GLU A 93 -5.57 -9.04 11.57
N ALA A 94 -6.36 -7.97 11.65
CA ALA A 94 -7.80 -8.04 11.86
C ALA A 94 -8.54 -6.94 11.08
N ASP A 95 -9.69 -7.32 10.53
CA ASP A 95 -10.55 -6.45 9.75
C ASP A 95 -11.42 -5.59 10.68
N VAL A 96 -11.48 -4.28 10.43
CA VAL A 96 -12.29 -3.33 11.21
C VAL A 96 -13.45 -2.81 10.37
N VAL A 97 -14.66 -3.05 10.85
CA VAL A 97 -15.92 -2.54 10.27
C VAL A 97 -16.73 -1.81 11.32
N LEU A 98 -17.66 -0.96 10.88
CA LEU A 98 -18.68 -0.38 11.75
C LEU A 98 -19.85 -1.35 11.88
N GLY A 99 -20.16 -1.80 13.10
CA GLY A 99 -21.17 -2.82 13.33
C GLY A 99 -21.64 -2.89 14.79
N THR A 100 -22.29 -3.99 15.16
CA THR A 100 -22.81 -4.19 16.53
C THR A 100 -22.14 -5.36 17.25
N LEU A 101 -22.01 -5.24 18.57
CA LEU A 101 -21.47 -6.30 19.40
C LEU A 101 -22.56 -7.34 19.73
N ILE A 102 -22.22 -8.63 19.61
CA ILE A 102 -23.13 -9.72 19.96
C ILE A 102 -23.52 -9.60 21.43
N GLY A 103 -24.84 -9.59 21.68
CA GLY A 103 -25.41 -9.49 23.03
C GLY A 103 -25.64 -8.06 23.52
N ASP A 104 -25.15 -7.03 22.81
CA ASP A 104 -25.47 -5.65 23.15
C ASP A 104 -26.88 -5.26 22.69
N ARG A 105 -27.73 -4.89 23.65
CA ARG A 105 -29.11 -4.48 23.41
C ARG A 105 -29.24 -3.04 22.92
N SER A 106 -28.19 -2.23 23.06
CA SER A 106 -28.19 -0.83 22.62
C SER A 106 -28.26 -0.72 21.09
N GLN A 107 -27.76 -1.75 20.38
CA GLN A 107 -27.57 -1.74 18.92
C GLN A 107 -26.72 -0.55 18.44
N GLN A 108 -25.88 -0.02 19.32
CA GLN A 108 -24.95 1.04 18.98
C GLN A 108 -23.95 0.53 17.93
N LEU A 109 -23.77 1.33 16.89
CA LEU A 109 -22.74 1.09 15.88
C LEU A 109 -21.39 1.52 16.45
N ILE A 110 -20.48 0.57 16.60
CA ILE A 110 -19.11 0.76 17.08
C ILE A 110 -18.12 0.04 16.15
N PRO A 111 -16.83 0.39 16.17
CA PRO A 111 -15.82 -0.40 15.47
C PRO A 111 -15.72 -1.80 16.07
N ILE A 112 -15.88 -2.81 15.22
CA ILE A 112 -15.79 -4.22 15.58
C ILE A 112 -14.82 -4.96 14.66
N MET A 113 -14.29 -6.07 15.17
CA MET A 113 -13.45 -6.97 14.40
C MET A 113 -14.34 -7.90 13.56
N ALA A 114 -14.46 -7.64 12.27
CA ALA A 114 -15.24 -8.44 11.32
C ALA A 114 -14.85 -8.15 9.87
N HIS A 115 -14.96 -9.16 9.00
CA HIS A 115 -14.77 -9.00 7.56
C HIS A 115 -16.14 -8.84 6.87
N PRO A 116 -16.35 -7.90 5.95
CA PRO A 116 -17.60 -7.79 5.21
C PRO A 116 -17.96 -9.09 4.45
N PRO A 117 -19.25 -9.45 4.33
CA PRO A 117 -20.44 -8.65 4.70
C PRO A 117 -20.82 -8.67 6.19
N GLU A 118 -20.08 -9.34 7.05
CA GLU A 118 -20.36 -9.43 8.47
C GLU A 118 -20.27 -8.04 9.13
N ASN A 119 -21.32 -7.68 9.86
CA ASN A 119 -21.45 -6.41 10.59
C ASN A 119 -21.80 -6.62 12.07
N THR A 120 -21.58 -7.84 12.57
CA THR A 120 -21.73 -8.23 13.97
C THR A 120 -20.56 -9.08 14.41
N SER A 121 -20.03 -8.86 15.61
CA SER A 121 -18.90 -9.63 16.14
C SER A 121 -19.01 -9.82 17.65
N ASP A 122 -18.32 -10.82 18.19
CA ASP A 122 -18.12 -10.99 19.64
C ASP A 122 -16.93 -10.16 20.18
N LEU A 123 -16.27 -9.40 19.28
CA LEU A 123 -15.05 -8.67 19.57
C LEU A 123 -15.11 -7.24 18.99
N SER A 124 -15.16 -6.22 19.85
CA SER A 124 -14.98 -4.82 19.44
C SER A 124 -13.50 -4.50 19.18
N LEU A 125 -13.22 -3.39 18.49
CA LEU A 125 -11.85 -2.88 18.34
C LEU A 125 -11.19 -2.63 19.71
N GLU A 126 -11.92 -1.98 20.61
CA GLU A 126 -11.42 -1.69 21.96
C GLU A 126 -11.09 -2.97 22.72
N MET A 127 -12.00 -3.98 22.69
CA MET A 127 -11.74 -5.26 23.32
C MET A 127 -10.53 -5.97 22.72
N PHE A 128 -10.36 -5.92 21.41
CA PHE A 128 -9.19 -6.48 20.73
C PHE A 128 -7.90 -5.83 21.21
N ILE A 129 -7.84 -4.49 21.25
CA ILE A 129 -6.64 -3.75 21.67
C ILE A 129 -6.33 -4.07 23.14
N VAL A 130 -7.33 -3.98 24.03
CA VAL A 130 -7.14 -4.28 25.46
C VAL A 130 -6.65 -5.72 25.65
N MET A 131 -7.27 -6.71 25.00
CA MET A 131 -6.84 -8.10 25.09
C MET A 131 -5.43 -8.32 24.53
N PHE A 132 -5.06 -7.62 23.46
CA PHE A 132 -3.72 -7.67 22.90
C PHE A 132 -2.69 -7.11 23.88
N LEU A 133 -2.92 -5.90 24.41
CA LEU A 133 -2.03 -5.24 25.36
C LEU A 133 -1.89 -6.03 26.67
N ASP A 134 -3.00 -6.52 27.23
CA ASP A 134 -3.01 -7.33 28.45
C ASP A 134 -2.24 -8.64 28.31
N SER A 135 -2.14 -9.18 27.09
CA SER A 135 -1.39 -10.42 26.84
C SER A 135 0.11 -10.26 26.97
N GLN A 136 0.63 -9.03 26.77
CA GLN A 136 2.06 -8.72 26.67
C GLN A 136 2.81 -9.62 25.67
N ALA A 137 2.11 -10.16 24.67
CA ALA A 137 2.71 -10.99 23.65
C ALA A 137 3.64 -10.14 22.77
N ALA A 138 4.86 -10.60 22.54
CA ALA A 138 5.81 -9.96 21.61
C ALA A 138 5.33 -10.15 20.16
N LYS A 139 4.39 -9.30 19.74
CA LYS A 139 3.69 -9.35 18.46
C LYS A 139 3.45 -7.93 17.95
N GLY A 140 3.24 -7.79 16.64
CA GLY A 140 2.70 -6.55 16.08
C GLY A 140 1.23 -6.70 15.71
N MET A 141 0.60 -5.55 15.47
CA MET A 141 -0.81 -5.43 15.15
C MET A 141 -0.99 -4.74 13.81
N LYS A 142 -1.85 -5.29 12.94
CA LYS A 142 -2.28 -4.66 11.69
C LYS A 142 -3.81 -4.55 11.68
N LEU A 143 -4.32 -3.33 11.69
CA LEU A 143 -5.76 -3.04 11.69
C LEU A 143 -6.21 -2.67 10.29
N ASP A 144 -7.02 -3.52 9.66
CA ASP A 144 -7.49 -3.33 8.28
C ASP A 144 -8.88 -2.70 8.21
N PHE A 145 -8.92 -1.38 8.03
CA PHE A 145 -10.16 -0.60 8.00
C PHE A 145 -10.86 -0.74 6.65
N LYS A 146 -12.11 -1.22 6.70
CA LYS A 146 -12.91 -1.50 5.50
C LYS A 146 -13.75 -0.34 5.01
N SER A 147 -13.85 0.74 5.78
CA SER A 147 -14.56 1.94 5.38
C SER A 147 -14.04 3.18 6.11
N ARG A 148 -14.34 4.36 5.55
CA ARG A 148 -14.06 5.65 6.19
C ARG A 148 -14.75 5.75 7.55
N GLU A 149 -15.98 5.29 7.66
CA GLU A 149 -16.78 5.35 8.89
C GLU A 149 -16.19 4.46 9.98
N ALA A 150 -15.71 3.26 9.63
CA ALA A 150 -15.03 2.37 10.57
C ALA A 150 -13.74 3.03 11.09
N PHE A 151 -12.93 3.63 10.21
CA PHE A 151 -11.71 4.32 10.62
C PHE A 151 -12.01 5.55 11.49
N SER A 152 -12.96 6.41 11.09
CA SER A 152 -13.35 7.60 11.84
C SER A 152 -13.87 7.26 13.24
N ALA A 153 -14.70 6.22 13.38
CA ALA A 153 -15.21 5.77 14.68
C ALA A 153 -14.12 5.13 15.57
N SER A 154 -12.98 4.75 14.98
CA SER A 154 -11.86 4.12 15.67
C SER A 154 -10.83 5.12 16.20
N GLU A 155 -10.76 6.34 15.65
CA GLU A 155 -9.67 7.29 15.95
C GLU A 155 -9.47 7.52 17.45
N ASN A 156 -10.55 7.80 18.19
CA ASN A 156 -10.47 8.03 19.64
C ASN A 156 -9.98 6.79 20.41
N ILE A 157 -10.39 5.59 19.99
CA ILE A 157 -9.96 4.32 20.63
C ILE A 157 -8.46 4.12 20.39
N LEU A 158 -7.99 4.35 19.17
CA LEU A 158 -6.58 4.24 18.81
C LEU A 158 -5.74 5.28 19.58
N GLU A 159 -6.19 6.53 19.64
CA GLU A 159 -5.51 7.59 20.38
C GLU A 159 -5.43 7.26 21.88
N GLU A 160 -6.54 6.84 22.49
CA GLU A 160 -6.62 6.51 23.92
C GLU A 160 -5.71 5.35 24.30
N HIS A 161 -5.72 4.26 23.53
CA HIS A 161 -5.06 3.02 23.94
C HIS A 161 -3.64 2.84 23.38
N LEU A 162 -3.35 3.37 22.18
CA LEU A 162 -2.09 3.11 21.48
C LEU A 162 -1.17 4.34 21.40
N ILE A 163 -1.71 5.57 21.47
CA ILE A 163 -0.90 6.79 21.31
C ILE A 163 -0.68 7.51 22.64
N ASN A 164 -1.71 7.63 23.48
CA ASN A 164 -1.64 8.38 24.73
C ASN A 164 -1.15 7.54 25.93
N THR A 165 -0.53 6.40 25.66
CA THR A 165 -0.05 5.43 26.64
C THR A 165 1.45 5.16 26.44
N SER A 166 2.10 4.45 27.37
CA SER A 166 3.49 4.01 27.18
C SER A 166 3.65 3.01 26.04
N TYR A 167 2.55 2.36 25.62
CA TYR A 167 2.54 1.30 24.61
C TYR A 167 2.90 1.78 23.20
N GLN A 168 2.90 3.09 22.97
CA GLN A 168 3.20 3.70 21.67
C GLN A 168 4.58 3.29 21.10
N PHE A 169 5.50 2.79 21.93
CA PHE A 169 6.81 2.29 21.51
C PHE A 169 7.02 0.79 21.80
N GLU A 170 6.00 0.11 22.33
CA GLU A 170 6.13 -1.28 22.77
C GLU A 170 5.75 -2.30 21.69
N TYR A 171 4.97 -1.89 20.68
CA TYR A 171 4.45 -2.78 19.65
C TYR A 171 4.50 -2.15 18.27
N PRO A 172 4.85 -2.91 17.22
CA PRO A 172 4.65 -2.48 15.84
C PRO A 172 3.15 -2.36 15.54
N ILE A 173 2.70 -1.16 15.14
CA ILE A 173 1.30 -0.87 14.82
C ILE A 173 1.19 -0.47 13.36
N TRP A 174 0.32 -1.15 12.62
CA TRP A 174 0.05 -0.90 11.22
C TRP A 174 -1.42 -0.52 11.04
N LEU A 175 -1.66 0.59 10.35
CA LEU A 175 -3.00 0.99 9.93
C LEU A 175 -3.12 0.65 8.45
N ASN A 176 -4.02 -0.26 8.11
CA ASN A 176 -4.24 -0.74 6.75
C ASN A 176 -5.56 -0.24 6.18
N ALA A 177 -5.55 0.17 4.92
CA ALA A 177 -6.76 0.46 4.16
C ALA A 177 -6.53 0.37 2.65
N ASP A 178 -7.53 -0.11 1.92
CA ASP A 178 -7.61 0.04 0.47
C ASP A 178 -8.12 1.44 0.13
N ILE A 179 -7.22 2.33 -0.31
CA ILE A 179 -7.52 3.77 -0.47
C ILE A 179 -7.61 4.23 -1.94
N ILE A 180 -7.22 3.38 -2.89
CA ILE A 180 -7.28 3.64 -4.34
C ILE A 180 -8.02 2.50 -5.03
N ARG A 181 -8.68 2.79 -6.16
CA ARG A 181 -9.27 1.73 -7.00
C ARG A 181 -8.17 0.95 -7.70
N GLY A 182 -8.19 -0.37 -7.54
CA GLY A 182 -7.20 -1.25 -8.13
C GLY A 182 -7.56 -1.79 -9.50
N PRO A 183 -6.75 -2.74 -9.98
CA PRO A 183 -7.08 -3.51 -11.17
C PRO A 183 -8.42 -4.23 -11.04
N VAL A 184 -8.93 -4.71 -12.17
CA VAL A 184 -10.13 -5.56 -12.28
C VAL A 184 -11.45 -4.93 -11.82
N ASN A 185 -11.53 -3.59 -11.77
CA ASN A 185 -12.77 -2.81 -11.62
C ASN A 185 -13.64 -3.23 -10.41
N SER A 186 -13.02 -3.35 -9.24
CA SER A 186 -13.75 -3.66 -8.00
C SER A 186 -14.89 -2.68 -7.74
N LYS A 187 -16.06 -3.21 -7.38
CA LYS A 187 -17.20 -2.40 -6.93
C LYS A 187 -17.07 -1.89 -5.50
N LYS A 188 -16.06 -2.37 -4.75
CA LYS A 188 -15.80 -1.90 -3.39
C LYS A 188 -15.38 -0.44 -3.43
N GLU A 189 -15.99 0.38 -2.58
CA GLU A 189 -15.59 1.77 -2.41
C GLU A 189 -14.28 1.81 -1.61
N PRO A 190 -13.24 2.50 -2.11
CA PRO A 190 -12.04 2.72 -1.31
C PRO A 190 -12.33 3.55 -0.07
N VAL A 191 -11.51 3.36 0.97
CA VAL A 191 -11.47 4.30 2.09
C VAL A 191 -10.98 5.65 1.58
N ASP A 192 -11.57 6.74 2.06
CA ASP A 192 -11.21 8.09 1.65
C ASP A 192 -9.69 8.34 1.87
N PRO A 193 -8.91 8.53 0.80
CA PRO A 193 -7.45 8.61 0.89
C PRO A 193 -6.98 9.81 1.69
N ASP A 194 -7.66 10.96 1.59
CA ASP A 194 -7.24 12.18 2.29
C ASP A 194 -7.46 12.08 3.78
N PHE A 195 -8.63 11.58 4.16
CA PHE A 195 -8.97 11.37 5.54
C PHE A 195 -8.03 10.36 6.19
N PHE A 196 -7.81 9.21 5.54
CA PHE A 196 -6.95 8.15 6.06
C PHE A 196 -5.48 8.60 6.18
N LEU A 197 -4.91 9.14 5.11
CA LEU A 197 -3.50 9.53 5.08
C LEU A 197 -3.22 10.73 6.00
N SER A 198 -4.10 11.73 6.02
CA SER A 198 -3.96 12.88 6.93
C SER A 198 -3.95 12.44 8.39
N ALA A 199 -4.83 11.52 8.80
CA ALA A 199 -4.82 10.97 10.16
C ALA A 199 -3.54 10.15 10.44
N CYS A 200 -3.08 9.32 9.50
CA CYS A 200 -1.83 8.57 9.63
C CYS A 200 -0.60 9.48 9.82
N VAL A 201 -0.61 10.68 9.24
CA VAL A 201 0.48 11.66 9.38
C VAL A 201 0.34 12.49 10.66
N THR A 202 -0.88 12.97 10.96
CA THR A 202 -1.09 13.98 12.01
C THR A 202 -1.44 13.40 13.38
N LYS A 203 -2.12 12.25 13.43
CA LYS A 203 -2.60 11.61 14.67
C LYS A 203 -1.84 10.36 15.03
N PHE A 204 -1.43 9.58 14.02
CA PHE A 204 -0.78 8.28 14.21
C PHE A 204 0.64 8.24 13.61
N PRO A 205 1.54 9.20 13.95
CA PRO A 205 2.84 9.32 13.30
C PRO A 205 3.71 8.07 13.47
N ILE A 206 3.57 7.35 14.59
CA ILE A 206 4.31 6.12 14.92
C ILE A 206 3.79 4.87 14.19
N ALA A 207 2.57 4.88 13.67
CA ALA A 207 2.01 3.71 13.00
C ALA A 207 2.50 3.65 11.55
N MET A 208 2.80 2.46 11.05
CA MET A 208 3.11 2.22 9.64
C MET A 208 1.83 2.30 8.81
N PRO A 209 1.71 3.20 7.82
CA PRO A 209 0.62 3.15 6.86
C PRO A 209 0.80 1.96 5.93
N SER A 210 -0.20 1.09 5.86
CA SER A 210 -0.29 -0.03 4.93
C SER A 210 -1.39 0.25 3.90
N VAL A 211 -1.01 0.81 2.76
CA VAL A 211 -1.96 1.33 1.77
C VAL A 211 -2.16 0.35 0.63
N GLY A 212 -3.42 0.04 0.34
CA GLY A 212 -3.80 -0.94 -0.67
C GLY A 212 -4.71 -0.38 -1.75
N TRP A 213 -5.13 -1.28 -2.63
CA TRP A 213 -6.07 -0.99 -3.71
C TRP A 213 -7.27 -1.92 -3.61
N THR A 214 -8.47 -1.39 -3.85
CA THR A 214 -9.66 -2.23 -3.96
C THR A 214 -9.55 -3.14 -5.18
N THR A 215 -9.68 -4.44 -4.98
CA THR A 215 -9.56 -5.46 -6.04
C THR A 215 -10.74 -6.43 -5.99
N GLU A 216 -11.01 -7.07 -7.13
CA GLU A 216 -12.03 -8.12 -7.30
C GLU A 216 -11.43 -9.27 -8.13
N TYR A 217 -10.26 -9.74 -7.70
CA TYR A 217 -9.54 -10.85 -8.34
C TYR A 217 -10.01 -12.20 -7.76
N GLY A 218 -9.90 -13.27 -8.53
CA GLY A 218 -10.47 -14.58 -8.20
C GLY A 218 -11.91 -14.75 -8.69
N ASN A 219 -12.53 -15.90 -8.35
CA ASN A 219 -13.92 -16.22 -8.71
C ASN A 219 -14.26 -16.07 -10.22
N GLY A 220 -13.32 -16.43 -11.09
CA GLY A 220 -13.45 -16.32 -12.55
C GLY A 220 -12.83 -15.06 -13.16
N ILE A 221 -12.24 -14.18 -12.35
CA ILE A 221 -11.41 -13.05 -12.78
C ILE A 221 -9.96 -13.39 -12.46
N ASP A 222 -9.19 -13.80 -13.47
CA ASP A 222 -7.80 -14.27 -13.34
C ASP A 222 -6.79 -13.42 -14.13
N THR A 223 -7.24 -12.34 -14.77
CA THR A 223 -6.39 -11.43 -15.54
C THR A 223 -6.45 -10.02 -14.98
N GLY A 224 -5.30 -9.37 -14.88
CA GLY A 224 -5.16 -8.01 -14.37
C GLY A 224 -3.73 -7.72 -13.93
N SER A 225 -3.40 -6.44 -13.81
CA SER A 225 -2.10 -5.98 -13.29
C SER A 225 -2.25 -4.57 -12.76
N TYR A 226 -1.45 -4.20 -11.76
CA TYR A 226 -1.18 -2.82 -11.37
C TYR A 226 -0.45 -2.12 -12.51
N THR A 227 -1.13 -1.20 -13.20
CA THR A 227 -0.55 -0.42 -14.29
C THR A 227 0.14 0.83 -13.76
N PRO A 228 1.03 1.48 -14.53
CA PRO A 228 1.65 2.74 -14.13
C PRO A 228 0.64 3.83 -13.74
N GLU A 229 -0.52 3.87 -14.39
CA GLU A 229 -1.59 4.82 -14.08
C GLU A 229 -2.19 4.55 -12.68
N ILE A 230 -2.49 3.28 -12.37
CA ILE A 230 -3.01 2.87 -11.06
C ILE A 230 -1.98 3.13 -9.94
N ILE A 231 -0.69 2.95 -10.25
CA ILE A 231 0.39 3.32 -9.32
C ILE A 231 0.49 4.84 -9.16
N SER A 232 0.32 5.60 -10.25
CA SER A 232 0.34 7.07 -10.22
C SER A 232 -0.71 7.62 -9.27
N ASP A 233 -1.94 7.11 -9.32
CA ASP A 233 -3.04 7.54 -8.43
C ASP A 233 -2.68 7.37 -6.94
N MET A 234 -2.02 6.26 -6.59
CA MET A 234 -1.52 6.02 -5.23
C MET A 234 -0.42 7.01 -4.85
N THR A 235 0.57 7.21 -5.72
CA THR A 235 1.67 8.15 -5.44
C THR A 235 1.19 9.60 -5.34
N GLU A 236 0.19 10.00 -6.14
CA GLU A 236 -0.43 11.32 -6.05
C GLU A 236 -1.15 11.49 -4.71
N ALA A 237 -1.88 10.46 -4.25
CA ALA A 237 -2.51 10.46 -2.94
C ALA A 237 -1.52 10.62 -1.78
N LEU A 238 -0.40 9.90 -1.82
CA LEU A 238 0.67 10.05 -0.83
C LEU A 238 1.28 11.46 -0.86
N ASN A 239 1.61 11.97 -2.05
CA ASN A 239 2.25 13.27 -2.23
C ASN A 239 1.36 14.42 -1.76
N ARG A 240 0.08 14.43 -2.15
CA ARG A 240 -0.84 15.52 -1.78
C ARG A 240 -1.21 15.54 -0.29
N ASN A 241 -1.05 14.40 0.39
CA ASN A 241 -1.20 14.28 1.85
C ASN A 241 0.13 14.39 2.61
N LEU A 242 1.22 14.79 1.94
CA LEU A 242 2.53 15.03 2.55
C LEU A 242 3.07 13.82 3.32
N VAL A 243 2.83 12.61 2.80
CA VAL A 243 3.38 11.39 3.39
C VAL A 243 4.88 11.31 3.07
N VAL A 244 5.69 11.71 4.04
CA VAL A 244 7.16 11.72 3.95
C VAL A 244 7.82 10.56 4.69
N LYS A 245 7.02 9.72 5.36
CA LYS A 245 7.47 8.49 6.05
C LYS A 245 7.31 7.27 5.15
N PRO A 246 8.03 6.16 5.43
CA PRO A 246 7.82 4.91 4.74
C PRO A 246 6.38 4.41 4.86
N VAL A 247 5.96 3.69 3.83
CA VAL A 247 4.68 2.97 3.81
C VAL A 247 4.94 1.53 3.38
N THR A 248 3.98 0.65 3.61
CA THR A 248 3.92 -0.60 2.84
C THR A 248 2.78 -0.56 1.85
N PHE A 249 3.03 -0.96 0.61
CA PHE A 249 1.98 -1.11 -0.39
C PHE A 249 1.41 -2.53 -0.32
N ALA A 250 0.13 -2.67 0.02
CA ALA A 250 -0.56 -3.94 0.09
C ALA A 250 -1.02 -4.36 -1.32
N VAL A 251 -0.35 -5.35 -1.91
CA VAL A 251 -0.60 -5.82 -3.28
C VAL A 251 -1.06 -7.28 -3.28
N ARG A 252 -2.08 -7.59 -4.06
CA ARG A 252 -2.61 -8.95 -4.17
C ARG A 252 -1.69 -9.80 -5.06
N ALA A 253 -1.32 -10.99 -4.61
CA ALA A 253 -0.29 -11.83 -5.22
C ALA A 253 -0.50 -12.11 -6.72
N GLY A 254 -1.70 -12.52 -7.13
CA GLY A 254 -2.01 -12.83 -8.53
C GLY A 254 -1.83 -11.63 -9.47
N LEU A 255 -2.19 -10.44 -9.01
CA LEU A 255 -2.00 -9.18 -9.75
C LEU A 255 -0.53 -8.74 -9.72
N ALA A 256 0.13 -8.85 -8.56
CA ALA A 256 1.52 -8.46 -8.37
C ALA A 256 2.47 -9.25 -9.29
N ALA A 257 2.22 -10.55 -9.45
CA ALA A 257 2.96 -11.41 -10.37
C ALA A 257 2.98 -10.87 -11.82
N GLN A 258 1.94 -10.14 -12.23
CA GLN A 258 1.81 -9.55 -13.56
C GLN A 258 2.24 -8.08 -13.64
N SER A 259 2.82 -7.53 -12.56
CA SER A 259 3.08 -6.08 -12.40
C SER A 259 4.54 -5.74 -12.17
N TYR A 260 5.45 -6.53 -12.74
CA TYR A 260 6.88 -6.44 -12.48
C TYR A 260 7.44 -5.01 -12.63
N ASP A 261 7.28 -4.39 -13.80
CA ASP A 261 7.85 -3.06 -14.06
C ASP A 261 7.21 -1.98 -13.18
N ALA A 262 5.89 -2.03 -12.97
CA ALA A 262 5.19 -1.04 -12.17
C ALA A 262 5.61 -1.08 -10.69
N LEU A 263 5.70 -2.28 -10.11
CA LEU A 263 6.01 -2.46 -8.69
C LEU A 263 7.49 -2.29 -8.36
N THR A 264 8.39 -2.73 -9.24
CA THR A 264 9.83 -2.48 -9.07
C THR A 264 10.15 -0.99 -9.15
N ASN A 265 9.55 -0.26 -10.09
CA ASN A 265 9.69 1.19 -10.17
C ASN A 265 9.07 1.91 -8.97
N LEU A 266 7.91 1.45 -8.48
CA LEU A 266 7.28 2.01 -7.28
C LEU A 266 8.22 1.92 -6.07
N ILE A 267 8.73 0.73 -5.76
CA ILE A 267 9.66 0.56 -4.64
C ILE A 267 10.97 1.31 -4.87
N GLY A 268 11.54 1.26 -6.08
CA GLY A 268 12.80 1.93 -6.41
C GLY A 268 12.76 3.45 -6.34
N SER A 269 11.58 4.07 -6.46
CA SER A 269 11.38 5.52 -6.40
C SER A 269 10.77 6.02 -5.09
N SER A 270 10.43 5.12 -4.16
CA SER A 270 9.78 5.47 -2.89
C SER A 270 10.78 5.89 -1.81
N VAL A 271 10.25 6.48 -0.73
CA VAL A 271 11.01 6.79 0.50
C VAL A 271 11.76 5.54 1.00
N PRO A 272 13.04 5.64 1.40
CA PRO A 272 13.79 4.52 1.96
C PRO A 272 13.08 3.86 3.14
N GLY A 273 12.99 2.53 3.14
CA GLY A 273 12.23 1.75 4.10
C GLY A 273 10.81 1.42 3.66
N THR A 274 10.33 1.96 2.53
CA THR A 274 9.05 1.55 1.92
C THR A 274 9.13 0.12 1.39
N THR A 275 8.07 -0.64 1.61
CA THR A 275 8.00 -2.07 1.32
C THR A 275 6.78 -2.45 0.50
N LEU A 276 6.75 -3.70 0.00
CA LEU A 276 5.53 -4.36 -0.44
C LEU A 276 5.05 -5.34 0.63
N THR A 277 3.74 -5.40 0.84
CA THR A 277 3.09 -6.52 1.51
C THR A 277 2.30 -7.28 0.45
N ILE A 278 2.81 -8.45 0.05
CA ILE A 278 2.16 -9.30 -0.95
C ILE A 278 1.18 -10.22 -0.20
N TRP A 279 -0.12 -10.08 -0.50
CA TRP A 279 -1.17 -10.81 0.20
C TRP A 279 -2.00 -11.69 -0.75
N CYS A 280 -2.57 -12.76 -0.20
CA CYS A 280 -3.54 -13.60 -0.90
C CYS A 280 -4.55 -14.18 0.11
N SER A 281 -5.83 -13.82 -0.05
CA SER A 281 -6.87 -14.27 0.88
C SER A 281 -7.59 -15.54 0.42
N SER A 282 -7.27 -16.07 -0.76
CA SER A 282 -8.01 -17.17 -1.38
C SER A 282 -7.09 -18.07 -2.20
N PRO A 283 -7.12 -19.40 -2.00
CA PRO A 283 -6.38 -20.33 -2.86
C PRO A 283 -6.90 -20.36 -4.30
N ASN A 284 -8.07 -19.75 -4.57
CA ASN A 284 -8.61 -19.62 -5.92
C ASN A 284 -8.00 -18.45 -6.71
N ASP A 285 -7.18 -17.61 -6.07
CA ASP A 285 -6.44 -16.56 -6.76
C ASP A 285 -5.32 -17.21 -7.59
N VAL A 286 -5.56 -17.34 -8.89
CA VAL A 286 -4.57 -17.87 -9.83
C VAL A 286 -3.32 -16.97 -9.76
N THR A 287 -2.18 -17.55 -9.40
CA THR A 287 -0.94 -16.79 -9.24
C THR A 287 0.19 -17.48 -9.98
N ASP A 288 0.86 -16.74 -10.87
CA ASP A 288 2.08 -17.22 -11.49
C ASP A 288 3.24 -17.13 -10.48
N MET A 289 3.53 -18.26 -9.83
CA MET A 289 4.54 -18.34 -8.79
C MET A 289 5.97 -18.09 -9.30
N VAL A 290 6.23 -18.27 -10.60
CA VAL A 290 7.56 -18.00 -11.19
C VAL A 290 7.75 -16.49 -11.34
N LEU A 291 6.74 -15.80 -11.87
CA LEU A 291 6.79 -14.34 -11.99
C LEU A 291 6.76 -13.65 -10.62
N LEU A 292 5.93 -14.15 -9.69
CA LEU A 292 5.91 -13.64 -8.32
C LEU A 292 7.27 -13.79 -7.65
N ARG A 293 7.92 -14.96 -7.80
CA ARG A 293 9.26 -15.19 -7.27
C ARG A 293 10.27 -14.21 -7.85
N LYS A 294 10.26 -14.03 -9.18
CA LYS A 294 11.13 -13.06 -9.85
C LYS A 294 10.95 -11.65 -9.29
N LEU A 295 9.70 -11.21 -9.10
CA LEU A 295 9.41 -9.91 -8.49
C LEU A 295 10.04 -9.77 -7.10
N ILE A 296 9.86 -10.78 -6.24
CA ILE A 296 10.41 -10.77 -4.88
C ILE A 296 11.94 -10.72 -4.90
N ASP A 297 12.57 -11.55 -5.72
CA ASP A 297 14.04 -11.62 -5.82
C ASP A 297 14.64 -10.29 -6.30
N ASP A 298 14.00 -9.61 -7.25
CA ASP A 298 14.49 -8.35 -7.82
C ASP A 298 14.19 -7.11 -6.94
N ILE A 299 13.11 -7.13 -6.14
CA ILE A 299 12.83 -6.08 -5.16
C ILE A 299 13.72 -6.21 -3.91
N GLY A 300 13.97 -7.44 -3.48
CA GLY A 300 14.75 -7.76 -2.29
C GLY A 300 13.89 -8.19 -1.10
N VAL A 301 14.37 -9.21 -0.38
CA VAL A 301 13.69 -9.77 0.79
C VAL A 301 13.64 -8.80 1.98
N ASP A 302 14.50 -7.78 1.98
CA ASP A 302 14.53 -6.66 2.93
C ASP A 302 13.41 -5.63 2.68
N LYS A 303 12.59 -5.82 1.64
CA LYS A 303 11.51 -4.89 1.25
C LYS A 303 10.18 -5.58 0.95
N VAL A 304 10.06 -6.88 1.23
CA VAL A 304 8.85 -7.64 0.92
C VAL A 304 8.37 -8.44 2.13
N TYR A 305 7.14 -8.18 2.54
CA TYR A 305 6.37 -9.03 3.45
C TYR A 305 5.47 -9.98 2.66
N LEU A 306 5.28 -11.19 3.17
CA LEU A 306 4.44 -12.22 2.55
C LEU A 306 3.30 -12.63 3.50
N ASP A 307 2.06 -12.23 3.17
CA ASP A 307 0.82 -12.70 3.81
C ASP A 307 0.11 -13.67 2.88
N LEU A 308 0.71 -14.85 2.71
CA LEU A 308 0.31 -15.85 1.72
C LEU A 308 -0.12 -17.18 2.38
N PRO A 309 -1.05 -17.92 1.76
CA PRO A 309 -1.39 -19.28 2.16
C PRO A 309 -0.16 -20.21 2.22
N PRO A 310 -0.15 -21.21 3.12
CA PRO A 310 1.01 -22.09 3.32
C PRO A 310 1.49 -22.80 2.05
N ASP A 311 0.58 -23.22 1.17
CA ASP A 311 0.90 -23.86 -0.10
C ASP A 311 1.63 -22.93 -1.08
N MET A 312 1.25 -21.65 -1.13
CA MET A 312 1.97 -20.64 -1.90
C MET A 312 3.35 -20.36 -1.31
N MET A 313 3.47 -20.32 0.02
CA MET A 313 4.76 -20.16 0.70
C MET A 313 5.71 -21.32 0.39
N GLU A 314 5.22 -22.56 0.37
CA GLU A 314 6.01 -23.73 -0.03
C GLU A 314 6.36 -23.73 -1.53
N ALA A 315 5.45 -23.26 -2.39
CA ALA A 315 5.73 -23.08 -3.82
C ALA A 315 6.86 -22.06 -4.07
N LEU A 316 6.92 -20.96 -3.31
CA LEU A 316 8.01 -19.97 -3.39
C LEU A 316 9.36 -20.53 -2.93
N LYS A 317 9.38 -21.44 -1.95
CA LYS A 317 10.61 -22.12 -1.51
C LYS A 317 11.11 -23.12 -2.54
N SER A 318 10.20 -23.91 -3.12
CA SER A 318 10.55 -24.95 -4.10
C SER A 318 10.98 -24.38 -5.46
N SER A 319 10.40 -23.25 -5.89
CA SER A 319 10.82 -22.57 -7.12
C SER A 319 12.27 -22.08 -7.06
N ALA A 320 12.75 -21.67 -5.87
CA ALA A 320 14.16 -21.31 -5.65
C ALA A 320 15.11 -22.48 -5.97
N GLY A 321 14.77 -23.70 -5.54
CA GLY A 321 15.56 -24.90 -5.82
C GLY A 321 15.67 -25.21 -7.32
N ASN A 322 14.58 -25.01 -8.08
CA ASN A 322 14.55 -25.24 -9.51
C ASN A 322 15.31 -24.17 -10.32
N LEU A 323 15.28 -22.91 -9.91
CA LEU A 323 16.06 -21.82 -10.53
C LEU A 323 17.56 -22.00 -10.27
N ILE A 324 17.96 -22.34 -9.03
CA ILE A 324 19.36 -22.63 -8.69
C ILE A 324 19.85 -23.86 -9.46
N GLY A 325 19.04 -24.92 -9.56
CA GLY A 325 19.36 -26.11 -10.36
C GLY A 325 19.55 -25.82 -11.85
N LYS A 326 18.68 -24.98 -12.44
CA LYS A 326 18.83 -24.54 -13.84
C LYS A 326 20.05 -23.65 -14.05
N CYS A 327 20.33 -22.71 -13.16
CA CYS A 327 21.51 -21.85 -13.26
C CYS A 327 22.81 -22.64 -13.09
N ALA A 328 22.85 -23.60 -12.14
CA ALA A 328 23.99 -24.50 -11.97
C ALA A 328 24.23 -25.38 -13.21
N LEU A 329 23.16 -25.85 -13.86
CA LEU A 329 23.26 -26.63 -15.09
C LEU A 329 23.79 -25.78 -16.26
N ILE A 330 23.32 -24.53 -16.41
CA ILE A 330 23.79 -23.60 -17.44
C ILE A 330 25.25 -23.20 -17.19
N ALA A 331 25.64 -22.95 -15.93
CA ALA A 331 27.03 -22.68 -15.58
C ALA A 331 27.95 -23.88 -15.88
N ALA A 332 27.50 -25.10 -15.57
CA ALA A 332 28.25 -26.32 -15.85
C ALA A 332 28.40 -26.59 -17.36
N THR A 333 27.36 -26.36 -18.17
CA THR A 333 27.45 -26.51 -19.63
C THR A 333 28.36 -25.45 -20.26
N THR A 334 28.35 -24.22 -19.72
CA THR A 334 29.23 -23.14 -20.16
C THR A 334 30.70 -23.41 -19.80
N LEU A 335 30.97 -23.94 -18.60
CA LEU A 335 32.32 -24.37 -18.20
C LEU A 335 32.84 -25.53 -19.07
N LEU A 336 31.99 -26.51 -19.39
CA LEU A 336 32.35 -27.63 -20.26
C LEU A 336 32.60 -27.19 -21.71
N ALA A 337 31.87 -26.19 -22.20
CA ALA A 337 32.09 -25.59 -23.51
C ALA A 337 33.43 -24.84 -23.55
N LEU A 338 33.74 -24.05 -22.53
CA LEU A 338 35.01 -23.32 -22.42
C LEU A 338 36.22 -24.26 -22.22
N GLY A 339 36.05 -25.34 -21.45
CA GLY A 339 37.09 -26.35 -21.25
C GLY A 339 37.44 -27.14 -22.52
N LYS A 340 36.51 -27.28 -23.46
CA LYS A 340 36.78 -27.88 -24.79
C LYS A 340 37.55 -26.95 -25.72
N TYR A 341 37.41 -25.63 -25.58
CA TYR A 341 38.17 -24.65 -26.37
C TYR A 341 39.59 -24.40 -25.83
N GLY A 342 39.87 -24.73 -24.56
CA GLY A 342 41.20 -24.60 -23.95
C GLY A 342 42.18 -25.75 -24.25
N LEU A 343 41.73 -26.84 -24.89
CA LEU A 343 42.54 -28.02 -25.23
C LEU A 343 42.92 -28.09 -26.72
N GLN A 344 42.75 -26.98 -27.46
CA GLN A 344 43.06 -26.87 -28.89
C GLN A 344 44.10 -25.79 -29.22
N GLN A 345 44.93 -25.36 -28.26
CA GLN A 345 46.13 -24.57 -28.54
C GLN A 345 47.40 -25.34 -28.22
#